data_AF-A0A8S3HF48-F1
#
_entry.id   AF-A0A8S3HF48-F1
#
_cell.length_a   1.000
_cell.length_b   1.000
_cell.length_c   1.000
_cell.angle_alpha   90.00
_cell.angle_beta   90.00
_cell.angle_gamma   90.00
#
_symmetry.space_group_name_H-M   'P 1'
#
loop_
_entity.id
_entity.type
_entity.pdbx_description
1 polymer ?
#
loop_
_entity_poly.entity_id
_entity_poly.type
_entity_poly.pdbx_seq_one_letter_code
_entity_poly.pdbx_strand_id
1 'polypeptide(L)'
;GGKLAYYLVVHSLLWTFMTASRIPHTALTVYLTLNQHERDQLTKYRTLFEAAGLLLSIVFQSGITAIFGATKELPSCGNLTNTSKGYYSSIVENLDTSMMKVDAALPNVAGAYMTSAGIVSLLCILSSVFLFFSVTEVVDVIPTNETSFKKGFTMIIRYKPFLILTAATVASILATQSIQSVLELYLNHVKKNRTIFPFLAGTLIVCIL
;
A
#
# COMPACT_ATOMS: atom_id res chain seq x y z
N GLY A 1 -5.13 25.49 2.04
CA GLY A 1 -6.46 24.88 2.23
C GLY A 1 -6.86 23.96 1.08
N GLY A 2 -7.21 24.50 -0.10
CA GLY A 2 -7.91 23.74 -1.16
C GLY A 2 -7.16 22.55 -1.78
N LYS A 3 -5.83 22.64 -1.99
CA LYS A 3 -5.05 21.52 -2.54
C LYS A 3 -5.04 20.29 -1.63
N LEU A 4 -4.97 20.49 -0.31
CA LEU A 4 -4.98 19.42 0.68
C LEU A 4 -6.35 18.72 0.74
N ALA A 5 -7.44 19.49 0.68
CA ALA A 5 -8.78 18.95 0.58
C ALA A 5 -8.97 18.09 -0.70
N TYR A 6 -8.45 18.57 -1.84
CA TYR A 6 -8.48 17.80 -3.09
C TYR A 6 -7.74 16.46 -2.98
N TYR A 7 -6.51 16.45 -2.46
CA TYR A 7 -5.75 15.20 -2.28
C TYR A 7 -6.45 14.22 -1.33
N LEU A 8 -7.02 14.69 -0.22
CA LEU A 8 -7.74 13.83 0.72
C LEU A 8 -8.99 13.20 0.09
N VAL A 9 -9.76 13.98 -0.68
CA VAL A 9 -10.97 13.48 -1.35
C VAL A 9 -10.62 12.46 -2.44
N VAL A 10 -9.62 12.76 -3.28
CA VAL A 10 -9.19 11.82 -4.33
C VAL A 10 -8.62 10.53 -3.71
N HIS A 11 -7.84 10.66 -2.64
CA HIS A 11 -7.27 9.51 -1.95
C HIS A 11 -8.34 8.64 -1.29
N SER A 12 -9.31 9.23 -0.60
CA SER A 12 -10.38 8.47 0.05
C SER A 12 -11.26 7.73 -0.96
N LEU A 13 -11.57 8.37 -2.10
CA LEU A 13 -12.30 7.73 -3.19
C LEU A 13 -11.52 6.55 -3.78
N LEU A 14 -10.22 6.72 -4.03
CA LEU A 14 -9.37 5.65 -4.57
C LEU A 14 -9.30 4.45 -3.62
N TRP A 15 -9.07 4.69 -2.32
CA TRP A 15 -9.07 3.61 -1.32
C TRP A 15 -10.42 2.91 -1.24
N THR A 16 -11.52 3.66 -1.29
CA THR A 16 -12.88 3.09 -1.29
C THR A 16 -13.10 2.19 -2.49
N PHE A 17 -12.70 2.62 -3.69
CA PHE A 17 -12.79 1.82 -4.91
C PHE A 17 -11.97 0.52 -4.82
N MET A 18 -10.75 0.60 -4.30
CA MET A 18 -9.91 -0.57 -4.07
C MET A 18 -10.59 -1.56 -3.11
N THR A 19 -11.10 -1.10 -1.98
CA THR A 19 -11.83 -1.95 -1.02
C THR A 19 -13.10 -2.55 -1.63
N ALA A 20 -13.88 -1.76 -2.37
CA ALA A 20 -15.10 -2.20 -3.02
C ALA A 20 -14.87 -3.33 -4.03
N SER A 21 -13.70 -3.37 -4.66
CA SER A 21 -13.32 -4.44 -5.60
C SER A 21 -12.75 -5.68 -4.90
N ARG A 22 -12.11 -5.52 -3.72
CA ARG A 22 -11.58 -6.64 -2.93
C ARG A 22 -12.68 -7.50 -2.30
N ILE A 23 -13.79 -6.89 -1.88
CA ILE A 23 -14.92 -7.60 -1.24
C ILE A 23 -15.58 -8.63 -2.17
N PRO A 24 -16.00 -8.31 -3.41
CA PRO A 24 -16.61 -9.30 -4.29
C PRO A 24 -15.61 -10.37 -4.72
N HIS A 25 -14.33 -10.02 -4.87
CA HIS A 25 -13.26 -10.98 -5.19
C HIS A 25 -13.08 -12.04 -4.08
N THR A 26 -13.06 -11.62 -2.81
CA THR A 26 -12.96 -12.57 -1.68
C THR A 26 -14.26 -13.35 -1.48
N ALA A 27 -15.42 -12.72 -1.69
CA ALA A 27 -16.71 -13.39 -1.63
C ALA A 27 -16.87 -14.45 -2.72
N LEU A 28 -16.50 -14.17 -3.97
CA LEU A 28 -16.59 -15.12 -5.08
C LEU A 28 -15.79 -16.40 -4.82
N THR A 29 -14.61 -16.27 -4.18
CA THR A 29 -13.75 -17.41 -3.85
C THR A 29 -14.45 -18.42 -2.92
N VAL A 30 -15.40 -17.97 -2.10
CA VAL A 30 -16.19 -18.83 -1.20
C VAL A 30 -17.27 -19.63 -1.95
N TYR A 31 -17.73 -19.12 -3.09
CA TYR A 31 -18.76 -19.77 -3.91
C TYR A 31 -18.19 -20.76 -4.93
N LEU A 32 -16.89 -20.70 -5.25
CA LEU A 32 -16.27 -21.55 -6.28
C LEU A 32 -16.20 -23.05 -5.93
N THR A 33 -16.17 -23.43 -4.66
CA THR A 33 -16.21 -24.84 -4.23
C THR A 33 -16.87 -24.99 -2.85
N LEU A 34 -17.67 -26.04 -2.69
CA LEU A 34 -18.36 -26.37 -1.43
C LEU A 34 -17.47 -27.17 -0.46
N ASN A 35 -16.35 -27.74 -0.94
CA ASN A 35 -15.43 -28.56 -0.15
C ASN A 35 -14.42 -27.70 0.62
N GLN A 36 -14.38 -27.80 1.95
CA GLN A 36 -13.48 -27.00 2.81
C GLN A 36 -11.98 -27.21 2.46
N HIS A 37 -11.57 -28.44 2.13
CA HIS A 37 -10.17 -28.74 1.79
C HIS A 37 -9.72 -28.07 0.49
N GLU A 38 -10.56 -28.09 -0.55
CA GLU A 38 -10.29 -27.45 -1.83
C GLU A 38 -10.32 -25.92 -1.70
N ARG A 39 -11.16 -25.37 -0.82
CA ARG A 39 -11.23 -23.94 -0.55
C ARG A 39 -9.96 -23.40 0.10
N ASP A 40 -9.39 -24.14 1.04
CA ASP A 40 -8.13 -23.75 1.68
C ASP A 40 -6.96 -23.81 0.68
N GLN A 41 -6.97 -24.78 -0.23
CA GLN A 41 -5.99 -24.86 -1.32
C GLN A 41 -6.16 -23.71 -2.33
N LEU A 42 -7.39 -23.44 -2.77
CA LEU A 42 -7.69 -22.35 -3.72
C LEU A 42 -7.33 -20.97 -3.14
N THR A 43 -7.62 -20.77 -1.85
CA THR A 43 -7.27 -19.54 -1.13
C THR A 43 -5.75 -19.36 -1.07
N LYS A 44 -5.00 -20.43 -0.80
CA LYS A 44 -3.53 -20.39 -0.81
C LYS A 44 -2.99 -19.99 -2.18
N TYR A 45 -3.46 -20.62 -3.26
CA TYR A 45 -3.01 -20.27 -4.62
C TYR A 45 -3.32 -18.81 -4.96
N ARG A 46 -4.53 -18.33 -4.64
CA ARG A 46 -4.93 -16.93 -4.83
C ARG A 46 -3.99 -15.96 -4.11
N THR A 47 -3.72 -16.21 -2.83
CA THR A 47 -2.81 -15.38 -2.03
C THR A 47 -1.37 -15.42 -2.56
N LEU A 48 -0.91 -16.57 -3.06
CA LEU A 48 0.42 -16.71 -3.67
C LEU A 48 0.56 -15.89 -4.96
N PHE A 49 -0.47 -15.88 -5.83
CA PHE A 49 -0.46 -15.04 -7.03
C PHE A 49 -0.51 -13.55 -6.70
N GLU A 50 -1.28 -13.16 -5.67
CA GLU A 50 -1.29 -11.79 -5.18
C GLU A 50 0.10 -11.37 -4.66
N ALA A 51 0.75 -12.23 -3.87
CA ALA A 51 2.10 -12.01 -3.38
C ALA A 51 3.14 -11.88 -4.52
N ALA A 52 3.08 -12.75 -5.52
CA ALA A 52 3.96 -12.66 -6.69
C ALA A 52 3.77 -11.36 -7.48
N GLY A 53 2.51 -10.94 -7.68
CA GLY A 53 2.18 -9.68 -8.34
C GLY A 53 2.69 -8.46 -7.58
N LEU A 54 2.60 -8.46 -6.24
CA LEU A 54 3.16 -7.41 -5.40
C LEU A 54 4.69 -7.31 -5.54
N LEU A 55 5.40 -8.45 -5.50
CA LEU A 55 6.86 -8.45 -5.68
C LEU A 55 7.27 -7.91 -7.05
N LEU A 56 6.58 -8.33 -8.11
CA LEU A 56 6.84 -7.84 -9.46
C LEU A 56 6.56 -6.34 -9.58
N SER A 57 5.48 -5.85 -8.98
CA SER A 57 5.14 -4.43 -8.95
C SER A 57 6.20 -3.59 -8.24
N ILE A 58 6.79 -4.10 -7.16
CA ILE A 58 7.85 -3.42 -6.40
C ILE A 58 9.12 -3.29 -7.24
N VAL A 59 9.52 -4.38 -7.91
CA VAL A 59 10.67 -4.37 -8.84
C VAL A 59 10.42 -3.39 -10.00
N PHE A 60 9.20 -3.39 -10.52
CA PHE A 60 8.80 -2.51 -11.61
C PHE A 60 8.87 -1.02 -11.22
N GLN A 61 8.27 -0.65 -10.08
CA GLN A 61 8.24 0.72 -9.59
C GLN A 61 9.63 1.24 -9.18
N SER A 62 10.45 0.36 -8.57
CA SER A 62 11.83 0.70 -8.17
C SER A 62 12.77 0.86 -9.38
N GLY A 63 12.58 0.07 -10.43
CA GLY A 63 13.31 0.22 -11.70
C GLY A 63 13.03 1.56 -12.39
N ILE A 64 11.76 1.98 -12.47
CA ILE A 64 11.37 3.25 -13.10
C ILE A 64 11.97 4.43 -12.35
N THR A 65 11.86 4.45 -11.02
CA THR A 65 12.39 5.55 -10.20
C THR A 65 13.92 5.65 -10.22
N ALA A 66 14.63 4.54 -10.44
CA ALA A 66 16.08 4.55 -10.66
C ALA A 66 16.47 5.17 -12.01
N ILE A 67 15.73 4.89 -13.09
CA ILE A 67 16.01 5.39 -14.44
C ILE A 67 15.79 6.91 -14.55
N PHE A 68 14.75 7.43 -13.90
CA PHE A 68 14.44 8.87 -13.90
C PHE A 68 15.30 9.71 -12.94
N GLY A 69 16.31 9.11 -12.30
CA GLY A 69 17.25 9.82 -11.42
C GLY A 69 16.60 10.41 -10.17
N ALA A 70 15.47 9.83 -9.71
CA ALA A 70 14.81 10.23 -8.47
C ALA A 70 15.68 9.95 -7.22
N THR A 71 16.77 9.19 -7.38
CA THR A 71 17.85 9.06 -6.40
C THR A 71 18.84 10.23 -6.50
N LYS A 72 18.36 11.48 -6.56
CA LYS A 72 19.25 12.60 -6.28
C LYS A 72 19.44 12.67 -4.78
N GLU A 73 20.67 12.37 -4.38
CA GLU A 73 21.20 12.53 -3.04
C GLU A 73 20.66 13.81 -2.40
N LEU A 74 20.11 13.69 -1.20
CA LEU A 74 20.04 14.84 -0.31
C LEU A 74 21.48 15.38 -0.22
N PRO A 75 21.73 16.69 -0.42
CA PRO A 75 23.06 17.22 -0.27
C PRO A 75 23.56 16.83 1.11
N SER A 76 24.66 16.07 1.14
CA SER A 76 25.41 15.83 2.36
C SER A 76 25.60 17.16 3.06
N CYS A 77 25.30 17.24 4.36
CA CYS A 77 25.75 18.38 5.15
C CYS A 77 27.27 18.42 5.02
N GLY A 78 27.76 19.31 4.14
CA GLY A 78 29.17 19.58 3.98
C GLY A 78 29.72 20.09 5.30
N ASN A 79 30.91 19.59 5.63
CA ASN A 79 31.81 20.05 6.68
C ASN A 79 31.52 21.47 7.16
N LEU A 80 31.05 21.60 8.41
CA LEU A 80 31.19 22.84 9.16
C LEU A 80 32.63 22.94 9.67
N THR A 81 33.59 23.02 8.75
CA THR A 81 34.89 23.57 9.08
C THR A 81 34.70 25.07 9.15
N ASN A 82 34.62 25.62 10.36
CA ASN A 82 35.39 26.79 10.76
C ASN A 82 35.13 27.11 12.24
N THR A 83 36.22 27.04 12.99
CA THR A 83 36.60 28.01 14.02
C THR A 83 35.61 28.24 15.15
N SER A 84 35.99 27.72 16.32
CA SER A 84 35.68 28.27 17.64
C SER A 84 35.35 29.77 17.59
N LYS A 85 34.08 30.12 17.84
CA LYS A 85 33.67 31.21 18.74
C LYS A 85 32.15 31.41 18.71
N GLY A 86 31.53 31.11 19.86
CA GLY A 86 30.60 32.05 20.47
C GLY A 86 29.11 31.85 20.20
N TYR A 87 28.37 31.82 21.32
CA TYR A 87 27.10 32.51 21.53
C TYR A 87 25.81 31.71 21.29
N TYR A 88 25.28 31.17 22.40
CA TYR A 88 23.85 30.96 22.59
C TYR A 88 23.10 32.29 22.39
N SER A 89 22.54 32.51 21.21
CA SER A 89 21.38 33.40 21.01
C SER A 89 20.88 33.31 19.58
N SER A 90 19.75 32.64 19.37
CA SER A 90 18.77 32.79 18.26
C SER A 90 17.97 31.49 18.10
N ILE A 91 17.23 31.11 19.15
CA ILE A 91 16.40 29.89 19.16
C ILE A 91 15.06 30.12 18.41
N VAL A 92 14.87 31.21 17.65
CA VAL A 92 13.53 31.57 17.11
C VAL A 92 13.52 32.31 15.77
N GLU A 93 14.40 32.03 14.80
CA GLU A 93 14.23 32.69 13.48
C GLU A 93 14.67 31.94 12.23
N ASN A 94 14.66 30.61 12.19
CA ASN A 94 14.81 29.87 10.92
C ASN A 94 14.17 28.46 10.97
N LEU A 95 12.91 28.36 11.42
CA LEU A 95 12.15 27.11 11.37
C LEU A 95 11.36 26.91 10.05
N ASP A 96 11.53 27.77 9.05
CA ASP A 96 10.78 27.68 7.78
C ASP A 96 11.60 27.27 6.54
N THR A 97 12.92 27.14 6.66
CA THR A 97 13.80 26.97 5.48
C THR A 97 14.30 25.54 5.26
N SER A 98 13.65 24.53 5.83
CA SER A 98 13.87 23.11 5.47
C SER A 98 12.86 22.58 4.44
N MET A 99 11.80 23.35 4.16
CA MET A 99 10.79 23.02 3.13
C MET A 99 11.15 23.55 1.73
N MET A 100 12.20 24.37 1.59
CA MET A 100 12.55 25.09 0.34
C MET A 100 13.83 24.57 -0.35
N LYS A 101 14.18 23.30 -0.19
CA LYS A 101 15.20 22.63 -1.03
C LYS A 101 14.71 21.35 -1.71
N VAL A 102 13.43 21.02 -1.50
CA VAL A 102 12.73 19.91 -2.14
C VAL A 102 12.35 20.27 -3.59
N ASP A 103 12.16 21.54 -3.91
CA ASP A 103 11.61 21.99 -5.21
C ASP A 103 12.51 21.76 -6.42
N ALA A 104 13.84 21.73 -6.27
CA ALA A 104 14.77 21.56 -7.40
C ALA A 104 14.93 20.09 -7.84
N ALA A 105 14.58 19.13 -7.00
CA ALA A 105 14.53 17.70 -7.33
C ALA A 105 13.10 17.21 -7.63
N LEU A 106 12.09 18.04 -7.33
CA LEU A 106 10.68 17.74 -7.50
C LEU A 106 10.21 17.47 -8.94
N PRO A 107 10.68 18.19 -9.99
CA PRO A 107 10.14 17.98 -11.34
C PRO A 107 10.52 16.62 -11.92
N ASN A 108 11.74 16.14 -11.66
CA ASN A 108 12.21 14.84 -12.16
C ASN A 108 11.51 13.68 -11.43
N VAL A 109 11.28 13.84 -10.12
CA VAL A 109 10.59 12.85 -9.30
C VAL A 109 9.09 12.80 -9.66
N ALA A 110 8.45 13.96 -9.83
CA ALA A 110 7.05 14.03 -10.27
C ALA A 110 6.85 13.38 -11.65
N GLY A 111 7.80 13.57 -12.58
CA GLY A 111 7.78 12.90 -13.89
C GLY A 111 7.88 11.38 -13.79
N ALA A 112 8.72 10.86 -12.89
CA ALA A 112 8.84 9.42 -12.65
C ALA A 112 7.52 8.82 -12.12
N TYR A 113 6.90 9.46 -11.12
CA TYR A 113 5.63 9.00 -10.54
C TYR A 113 4.47 9.09 -11.54
N MET A 114 4.41 10.17 -12.33
CA MET A 114 3.38 10.35 -13.35
C MET A 114 3.53 9.30 -14.47
N THR A 115 4.76 9.01 -14.89
CA THR A 115 5.05 7.98 -15.91
C THR A 115 4.70 6.58 -15.39
N SER A 116 5.08 6.26 -14.15
CA SER A 116 4.70 4.97 -13.55
C SER A 116 3.19 4.84 -13.35
N ALA A 117 2.51 5.91 -12.93
CA ALA A 117 1.06 5.91 -12.78
C ALA A 117 0.36 5.68 -14.13
N GLY A 118 0.88 6.26 -15.22
CA GLY A 118 0.43 6.01 -16.58
C GLY A 118 0.53 4.53 -16.97
N ILE A 119 1.70 3.92 -16.74
CA ILE A 119 1.91 2.50 -17.08
C ILE A 119 1.01 1.57 -16.25
N VAL A 120 0.90 1.81 -14.94
CA VAL A 120 0.02 1.02 -14.07
C VAL A 120 -1.44 1.18 -14.47
N SER A 121 -1.88 2.41 -14.81
CA SER A 121 -3.24 2.64 -15.28
C SER A 121 -3.57 1.89 -16.57
N LEU A 122 -2.61 1.83 -17.50
CA LEU A 122 -2.76 1.06 -18.74
C LEU A 122 -2.88 -0.44 -18.47
N LEU A 123 -2.04 -0.98 -17.59
CA LEU A 123 -2.11 -2.39 -17.19
C LEU A 123 -3.44 -2.72 -16.50
N CYS A 124 -3.96 -1.82 -15.66
CA CYS A 124 -5.27 -1.98 -15.02
C CYS A 124 -6.42 -1.94 -16.03
N ILE A 125 -6.35 -1.07 -17.04
CA ILE A 125 -7.39 -1.02 -18.09
C ILE A 125 -7.34 -2.31 -18.92
N LEU A 126 -6.15 -2.75 -19.33
CA LEU A 126 -5.98 -4.00 -20.08
C LEU A 126 -6.47 -5.21 -19.28
N SER A 127 -6.17 -5.29 -17.99
CA SER A 127 -6.65 -6.39 -17.13
C SER A 127 -8.16 -6.35 -16.94
N SER A 128 -8.76 -5.16 -16.82
CA SER A 128 -10.21 -5.00 -16.68
C SER A 128 -10.95 -5.45 -17.94
N VAL A 129 -10.42 -5.12 -19.13
CA VAL A 129 -10.96 -5.61 -20.41
C VAL A 129 -10.84 -7.12 -20.50
N PHE A 130 -9.70 -7.69 -20.12
CA PHE A 130 -9.50 -9.15 -20.12
C PHE A 130 -10.45 -9.88 -19.17
N LEU A 131 -10.67 -9.35 -17.96
CA LEU A 131 -11.64 -9.89 -17.00
C LEU A 131 -13.07 -9.81 -17.54
N PHE A 132 -13.44 -8.72 -18.22
CA PHE A 132 -14.78 -8.57 -18.80
C PHE A 132 -15.06 -9.61 -19.90
N PHE A 133 -14.07 -9.96 -20.72
CA PHE A 133 -14.23 -11.02 -21.73
C PHE A 133 -14.12 -12.43 -21.16
N SER A 134 -13.35 -12.61 -20.08
CA SER A 134 -13.06 -13.93 -19.51
C SER A 134 -14.07 -14.39 -18.47
N VAL A 135 -14.70 -13.47 -17.73
CA VAL A 135 -15.64 -13.80 -16.66
C VAL A 135 -17.04 -13.95 -17.26
N THR A 136 -17.48 -15.20 -17.40
CA THR A 136 -18.89 -15.51 -17.61
C THR A 136 -19.52 -15.71 -16.24
N GLU A 137 -20.51 -14.90 -15.86
CA GLU A 137 -21.23 -15.06 -14.59
C GLU A 137 -22.06 -16.34 -14.62
N VAL A 138 -21.75 -17.28 -13.72
CA VAL A 138 -22.60 -18.45 -13.46
C VAL A 138 -23.61 -18.07 -12.39
N VAL A 139 -24.89 -18.02 -12.75
CA VAL A 139 -25.99 -17.76 -11.82
C VAL A 139 -26.28 -19.04 -11.04
N ASP A 140 -25.73 -19.16 -9.84
CA ASP A 140 -26.04 -20.29 -8.97
C ASP A 140 -27.38 -20.10 -8.24
N VAL A 141 -28.20 -21.15 -8.27
CA VAL A 141 -29.59 -21.24 -7.78
C VAL A 141 -29.60 -21.57 -6.28
N ILE A 142 -28.81 -20.87 -5.46
CA ILE A 142 -28.84 -21.08 -4.00
C ILE A 142 -30.09 -20.37 -3.47
N PRO A 143 -31.06 -21.07 -2.84
CA PRO A 143 -32.25 -20.44 -2.31
C PRO A 143 -31.86 -19.50 -1.16
N THR A 144 -31.88 -18.20 -1.44
CA THR A 144 -31.67 -17.15 -0.45
C THR A 144 -32.88 -17.12 0.49
N ASN A 145 -32.75 -17.73 1.66
CA ASN A 145 -33.61 -17.37 2.77
C ASN A 145 -33.29 -15.91 3.14
N GLU A 146 -34.21 -15.00 2.81
CA GLU A 146 -34.13 -13.57 3.12
C GLU A 146 -34.12 -13.34 4.63
N THR A 147 -32.98 -13.57 5.27
CA THR A 147 -32.75 -13.14 6.63
C THR A 147 -32.27 -11.69 6.58
N SER A 148 -33.00 -10.80 7.25
CA SER A 148 -32.69 -9.37 7.29
C SER A 148 -31.20 -9.13 7.62
N PHE A 149 -30.51 -8.32 6.80
CA PHE A 149 -29.07 -7.99 6.94
C PHE A 149 -28.68 -7.59 8.37
N LYS A 150 -29.53 -6.82 9.05
CA LYS A 150 -29.32 -6.38 10.44
C LYS A 150 -29.27 -7.55 11.42
N LYS A 151 -30.07 -8.60 11.19
CA LYS A 151 -30.12 -9.81 12.02
C LYS A 151 -28.85 -10.65 11.86
N GLY A 152 -28.34 -10.77 10.63
CA GLY A 152 -27.05 -11.40 10.35
C GLY A 152 -25.87 -10.65 10.97
N PHE A 153 -25.80 -9.33 10.79
CA PHE A 153 -24.74 -8.49 11.37
C PHE A 153 -24.73 -8.53 12.90
N THR A 154 -25.92 -8.47 13.52
CA THR A 154 -26.07 -8.58 14.98
C THR A 154 -25.61 -9.95 15.50
N MET A 155 -25.88 -11.02 14.75
CA MET A 155 -25.45 -12.37 15.10
C MET A 155 -23.93 -12.52 15.07
N ILE A 156 -23.26 -11.89 14.09
CA ILE A 156 -21.80 -11.88 13.96
C ILE A 156 -21.14 -11.13 15.13
N ILE A 157 -21.63 -9.94 15.49
CA ILE A 157 -21.08 -9.15 16.60
C ILE A 157 -21.28 -9.85 17.96
N ARG A 158 -22.32 -10.67 18.11
CA ARG A 158 -22.58 -11.38 19.38
C ARG A 158 -21.71 -12.61 19.57
N TYR A 159 -20.97 -13.05 18.55
CA TYR A 159 -20.15 -14.26 18.59
C TYR A 159 -18.74 -13.98 19.10
N LYS A 160 -18.44 -14.43 20.33
CA LYS A 160 -17.17 -14.17 21.03
C LYS A 160 -15.90 -14.62 20.27
N PRO A 161 -15.80 -15.84 19.73
CA PRO A 161 -14.56 -16.27 19.09
C PRO A 161 -14.29 -15.53 17.77
N PHE A 162 -15.34 -15.08 17.06
CA PHE A 162 -15.18 -14.21 15.89
C PHE A 162 -14.64 -12.82 16.27
N LEU A 163 -15.13 -12.23 17.36
CA LEU A 163 -14.60 -10.97 17.87
C LEU A 163 -13.15 -11.08 18.33
N ILE A 164 -12.78 -12.15 19.04
CA ILE A 164 -11.40 -12.38 19.48
C ILE A 164 -10.48 -12.55 18.27
N LEU A 165 -10.90 -13.33 17.27
CA LEU A 165 -10.13 -13.53 16.05
C LEU A 165 -9.93 -12.20 15.30
N THR A 166 -11.00 -11.42 15.13
CA THR A 166 -10.94 -10.13 14.44
C THR A 166 -10.08 -9.12 15.20
N ALA A 167 -10.20 -9.06 16.53
CA ALA A 167 -9.36 -8.19 17.36
C ALA A 167 -7.87 -8.56 17.26
N ALA A 168 -7.55 -9.86 17.26
CA ALA A 168 -6.19 -10.35 17.04
C ALA A 168 -5.68 -9.97 15.65
N THR A 169 -6.49 -10.12 14.60
CA THR A 169 -6.13 -9.72 13.24
C THR A 169 -5.88 -8.21 13.12
N VAL A 170 -6.72 -7.38 13.74
CA VAL A 170 -6.50 -5.93 13.76
C VAL A 170 -5.20 -5.58 14.48
N ALA A 171 -4.93 -6.20 15.63
CA ALA A 171 -3.68 -6.01 16.36
C ALA A 171 -2.46 -6.41 15.52
N SER A 172 -2.53 -7.54 14.82
CA SER A 172 -1.47 -7.99 13.91
C SER A 172 -1.23 -6.99 12.77
N ILE A 173 -2.29 -6.48 12.12
CA ILE A 173 -2.17 -5.48 11.06
C ILE A 173 -1.50 -4.21 11.59
N LEU A 174 -1.91 -3.70 12.76
CA LEU A 174 -1.31 -2.51 13.37
C LEU A 174 0.18 -2.71 13.69
N ALA A 175 0.55 -3.87 14.23
CA ALA A 175 1.94 -4.20 14.50
C ALA A 175 2.78 -4.21 13.22
N THR A 176 2.27 -4.83 12.15
CA THR A 176 2.95 -4.87 10.85
C THR A 176 3.13 -3.48 10.24
N GLN A 177 2.09 -2.64 10.26
CA GLN A 177 2.18 -1.26 9.74
C GLN A 177 3.20 -0.41 10.53
N SER A 178 3.30 -0.65 11.84
CA SER A 178 4.29 0.02 12.70
C SER A 178 5.72 -0.40 12.36
N ILE A 179 5.96 -1.70 12.13
CA ILE A 179 7.29 -2.21 11.75
C ILE A 179 7.72 -1.64 10.40
N GLN A 180 6.82 -1.63 9.42
CA GLN A 180 7.11 -1.12 8.07
C GLN A 180 7.48 0.36 8.08
N SER A 181 6.71 1.18 8.81
CA SER A 181 6.99 2.62 8.92
C SER A 181 8.31 2.92 9.65
N VAL A 182 8.64 2.19 10.72
CA VAL A 182 9.92 2.36 11.44
C VAL A 182 11.10 1.91 10.57
N LEU A 183 10.95 0.80 9.83
CA LEU A 183 12.00 0.27 8.96
C LEU A 183 12.33 1.25 7.83
N GLU A 184 11.32 1.90 7.24
CA GLU A 184 11.52 2.94 6.23
C GLU A 184 12.35 4.11 6.75
N LEU A 185 12.03 4.59 7.95
CA LEU A 185 12.78 5.69 8.58
C LEU A 185 14.23 5.28 8.88
N TYR A 186 14.43 4.08 9.43
CA TYR A 186 15.77 3.59 9.79
C TYR A 186 16.68 3.40 8.58
N LEU A 187 16.18 2.77 7.51
CA LEU A 187 16.97 2.54 6.29
C LEU A 187 17.31 3.83 5.56
N ASN A 188 16.40 4.81 5.56
CA ASN A 188 16.64 6.12 4.97
C ASN A 188 17.67 6.96 5.75
N HIS A 189 17.65 6.91 7.09
CA HIS A 189 18.55 7.73 7.92
C HIS A 189 19.93 7.10 8.16
N VAL A 190 20.00 5.79 8.42
CA VAL A 190 21.24 5.17 8.93
C VAL A 190 22.11 4.60 7.82
N LYS A 191 21.51 3.85 6.89
CA LYS A 191 22.30 3.11 5.89
C LYS A 191 22.51 3.83 4.56
N LYS A 192 21.81 4.96 4.33
CA LYS A 192 21.79 5.72 3.05
C LYS A 192 21.72 4.81 1.80
N ASN A 193 21.22 3.58 1.95
CA ASN A 193 21.21 2.57 0.91
C ASN A 193 19.75 2.31 0.53
N ARG A 194 19.22 3.21 -0.30
CA ARG A 194 17.79 3.25 -0.66
C ARG A 194 17.39 2.19 -1.68
N THR A 195 18.33 1.49 -2.31
CA THR A 195 18.05 0.54 -3.39
C THR A 195 17.48 -0.79 -2.88
N ILE A 196 17.78 -1.17 -1.64
CA ILE A 196 17.31 -2.44 -1.03
C ILE A 196 15.94 -2.30 -0.35
N PHE A 197 15.51 -1.05 -0.05
CA PHE A 197 14.26 -0.74 0.64
C PHE A 197 12.99 -1.37 0.02
N PRO A 198 12.69 -1.16 -1.28
CA PRO A 198 11.44 -1.66 -1.87
C PRO A 198 11.37 -3.19 -1.82
N PHE A 199 12.50 -3.86 -2.07
CA PHE A 199 12.61 -5.32 -2.04
C PHE A 199 12.39 -5.89 -0.63
N LEU A 200 13.00 -5.28 0.40
CA LEU A 200 12.93 -5.77 1.78
C LEU A 200 11.55 -5.58 2.40
N ALA A 201 10.89 -4.45 2.09
CA ALA A 201 9.49 -4.21 2.46
C ALA A 201 8.53 -5.18 1.73
N GLY A 202 8.78 -5.46 0.45
CA GLY A 202 8.02 -6.44 -0.32
C GLY A 202 8.13 -7.86 0.24
N THR A 203 9.33 -8.30 0.60
CA THR A 203 9.54 -9.62 1.21
C THR A 203 8.87 -9.73 2.58
N LEU A 204 8.87 -8.67 3.39
CA LEU A 204 8.16 -8.65 4.68
C LEU A 204 6.65 -8.76 4.51
N ILE A 205 6.07 -8.11 3.50
CA ILE A 205 4.63 -8.20 3.20
C ILE A 205 4.26 -9.62 2.75
N VAL A 206 5.08 -10.23 1.89
CA VAL A 206 4.86 -11.61 1.40
C VAL A 206 5.04 -12.66 2.50
N CYS A 207 5.94 -12.46 3.46
CA CYS A 207 6.08 -13.36 4.60
C CYS A 207 4.88 -13.33 5.57
N ILE A 208 3.96 -12.37 5.42
CA ILE A 208 2.82 -12.16 6.33
C ILE A 208 1.47 -12.54 5.67
N LEU A 209 1.42 -12.58 4.33
CA LEU A 209 0.29 -13.05 3.52
C LEU A 209 0.20 -14.58 3.52
#